data_AF-A0A527YXK9-F1
#
_entry.id   AF-A0A527YXK9-F1
#
_cell.length_a   1.000
_cell.length_b   1.000
_cell.length_c   1.000
_cell.angle_alpha   90.00
_cell.angle_beta   90.00
_cell.angle_gamma   90.00
#
_symmetry.space_group_name_H-M   'P 1'
#
loop_
_entity.id
_entity.type
_entity.pdbx_description
1 polymer ?
#
loop_
_entity_poly.entity_id
_entity_poly.type
_entity_poly.pdbx_seq_one_letter_code
_entity_poly.pdbx_strand_id
1 'polypeptide(L)'
;MQLTYDSSLMADDRCYELLENEEETGVIEIPVEWIRDDATYLWMSPDGSSRPDLSLDDVLSVFLREFEGAYQDAELFQLTLHPHVVGYRSRIWIVEELIRCAKAKGDVWFATHHQVAERAA
;
A
#
# COMPACT_ATOMS: atom_id res chain seq x y z
N MET A 1 -17.46 -14.76 -14.71
CA MET A 1 -17.09 -14.13 -13.43
C MET A 1 -16.68 -12.72 -13.76
N GLN A 2 -17.44 -11.73 -13.29
CA GLN A 2 -17.06 -10.32 -13.42
C GLN A 2 -16.17 -9.97 -12.23
N LEU A 3 -15.13 -9.16 -12.45
CA LEU A 3 -14.29 -8.63 -11.37
C LEU A 3 -15.08 -7.56 -10.62
N THR A 4 -14.91 -7.47 -9.30
CA THR A 4 -15.54 -6.43 -8.46
C THR A 4 -14.58 -5.32 -8.07
N TYR A 5 -13.27 -5.55 -8.21
CA TYR A 5 -12.23 -4.56 -7.97
C TYR A 5 -10.96 -4.85 -8.79
N ASP A 6 -10.15 -3.81 -8.96
CA ASP A 6 -8.78 -3.84 -9.50
C ASP A 6 -7.83 -3.07 -8.56
N SER A 7 -6.52 -3.26 -8.74
CA SER A 7 -5.49 -2.64 -7.90
C SER A 7 -4.18 -2.54 -8.70
N SER A 8 -4.30 -2.01 -9.92
CA SER A 8 -3.20 -1.86 -10.86
C SER A 8 -3.00 -0.42 -11.34
N LEU A 9 -3.89 0.49 -10.92
CA LEU A 9 -3.88 1.90 -11.26
C LEU A 9 -3.57 2.76 -10.02
N MET A 10 -3.23 4.02 -10.28
CA MET A 10 -2.62 4.93 -9.31
C MET A 10 -3.16 6.36 -9.46
N ALA A 11 -4.42 6.51 -9.91
CA ALA A 11 -4.93 7.84 -10.30
C ALA A 11 -5.34 8.72 -9.11
N ASP A 12 -5.49 8.14 -7.92
CA ASP A 12 -5.94 8.81 -6.70
C ASP A 12 -5.38 8.04 -5.48
N ASP A 13 -5.45 8.62 -4.28
CA ASP A 13 -5.15 7.94 -3.01
C ASP A 13 -6.39 7.22 -2.44
N ARG A 14 -7.59 7.65 -2.88
CA ARG A 14 -8.86 7.05 -2.49
C ARG A 14 -9.30 5.98 -3.48
N CYS A 15 -10.12 5.03 -3.03
CA CYS A 15 -10.81 4.13 -3.94
C CYS A 15 -11.74 4.92 -4.87
N TYR A 16 -11.80 4.53 -6.14
CA TYR A 16 -12.66 5.14 -7.15
C TYR A 16 -13.21 4.08 -8.11
N GLU A 17 -14.36 4.34 -8.72
CA GLU A 17 -14.91 3.44 -9.72
C GLU A 17 -14.25 3.66 -11.09
N LEU A 18 -13.87 2.57 -11.76
CA LEU A 18 -13.34 2.65 -13.11
C LEU A 18 -14.44 3.03 -14.10
N LEU A 19 -14.09 3.94 -15.01
CA LEU A 19 -14.96 4.37 -16.10
C LEU A 19 -14.45 3.78 -17.42
N GLU A 20 -15.37 3.21 -18.20
CA GLU A 20 -15.12 2.82 -19.59
C GLU A 20 -15.99 3.70 -20.50
N ASN A 21 -15.36 4.53 -21.34
CA ASN A 21 -16.06 5.52 -22.17
C ASN A 21 -16.99 6.45 -21.35
N GLU A 22 -16.53 6.89 -20.18
CA GLU A 22 -17.30 7.72 -19.22
C GLU A 22 -18.49 7.00 -18.56
N GLU A 23 -18.64 5.68 -18.75
CA GLU A 23 -19.66 4.86 -18.09
C GLU A 23 -19.06 4.04 -16.93
N GLU A 24 -19.79 3.97 -15.82
CA GLU A 24 -19.46 3.18 -14.62
C GLU A 24 -19.36 1.68 -14.97
N THR A 25 -18.27 1.04 -14.55
CA THR A 25 -17.99 -0.37 -14.88
C THR A 25 -18.42 -1.36 -13.81
N GLY A 26 -18.76 -0.89 -12.60
CA GLY A 26 -18.95 -1.69 -11.40
C GLY A 26 -17.66 -2.24 -10.80
N VAL A 27 -16.49 -1.79 -11.27
CA VAL A 27 -15.17 -2.23 -10.78
C VAL A 27 -14.54 -1.10 -9.97
N ILE A 28 -14.31 -1.35 -8.68
CA ILE A 28 -13.64 -0.40 -7.79
C ILE A 28 -12.12 -0.54 -7.92
N GLU A 29 -11.42 0.55 -8.20
CA GLU A 29 -9.97 0.62 -8.06
C GLU A 29 -9.58 0.79 -6.60
N ILE A 30 -8.59 0.00 -6.17
CA ILE A 30 -7.88 0.15 -4.91
C ILE A 30 -6.46 0.60 -5.26
N PRO A 31 -6.17 1.90 -5.19
CA PRO A 31 -4.99 2.46 -5.82
C PRO A 31 -3.70 2.02 -5.12
N VAL A 32 -2.82 1.41 -5.91
CA VAL A 32 -1.43 1.15 -5.52
C VAL A 32 -0.59 2.42 -5.66
N GLU A 33 0.58 2.48 -5.03
CA GLU A 33 1.55 3.54 -5.26
C GLU A 33 2.98 3.03 -5.00
N TRP A 34 3.94 3.50 -5.79
CA TRP A 34 5.35 3.10 -5.69
C TRP A 34 5.99 3.52 -4.37
N ILE A 35 5.57 4.64 -3.79
CA ILE A 35 6.03 5.10 -2.48
C ILE A 35 5.60 4.14 -1.36
N ARG A 36 4.55 3.35 -1.58
CA ARG A 36 4.01 2.34 -0.67
C ARG A 36 4.35 0.92 -1.13
N ASP A 37 5.47 0.76 -1.85
CA ASP A 37 5.97 -0.54 -2.30
C ASP A 37 7.36 -0.83 -1.71
N ASP A 38 7.54 -2.01 -1.10
CA ASP A 38 8.83 -2.43 -0.55
C ASP A 38 9.92 -2.60 -1.61
N ALA A 39 9.56 -2.97 -2.84
CA ALA A 39 10.49 -3.14 -3.95
C ALA A 39 11.23 -1.85 -4.27
N THR A 40 10.53 -0.70 -4.21
CA THR A 40 11.09 0.63 -4.49
C THR A 40 12.32 0.94 -3.64
N TYR A 41 12.35 0.47 -2.40
CA TYR A 41 13.42 0.78 -1.44
C TYR A 41 14.37 -0.38 -1.19
N LEU A 42 13.86 -1.62 -1.24
CA LEU A 42 14.54 -2.79 -0.72
C LEU A 42 14.90 -3.82 -1.79
N TRP A 43 14.45 -3.67 -3.04
CA TRP A 43 14.91 -4.50 -4.15
C TRP A 43 16.33 -4.10 -4.55
N MET A 44 17.21 -5.08 -4.76
CA MET A 44 18.56 -4.86 -5.31
C MET A 44 18.54 -5.25 -6.79
N SER A 45 18.51 -4.27 -7.69
CA SER A 45 18.52 -4.56 -9.12
C SER A 45 19.88 -5.15 -9.51
N PRO A 46 19.92 -6.23 -10.31
CA PRO A 46 21.19 -6.84 -10.74
C PRO A 46 22.09 -5.89 -11.55
N ASP A 47 21.50 -4.88 -12.18
CA ASP A 47 22.16 -3.87 -13.00
C ASP A 47 22.76 -2.70 -12.19
N GLY A 48 22.57 -2.70 -10.87
CA GLY A 48 23.08 -1.64 -10.00
C GLY A 48 22.35 -0.30 -10.16
N SER A 49 21.13 -0.28 -10.71
CA SER A 49 20.25 0.87 -10.57
C SER A 49 20.10 1.19 -9.07
N SER A 50 20.66 2.34 -8.69
CA SER A 50 20.91 2.71 -7.30
C SER A 50 19.61 2.67 -6.52
N ARG A 51 19.60 1.94 -5.40
CA ARG A 51 18.65 2.26 -4.34
C ARG A 51 18.86 3.72 -3.93
N PRO A 52 17.81 4.42 -3.48
CA PRO A 52 18.03 5.56 -2.59
C PRO A 52 18.95 5.11 -1.43
N ASP A 53 19.96 5.90 -1.07
CA ASP A 53 20.83 5.64 0.09
C ASP A 53 20.04 5.84 1.39
N LEU A 54 19.12 4.90 1.67
CA LEU A 54 18.24 4.89 2.83
C LEU A 54 18.58 3.70 3.73
N SER A 55 18.60 3.96 5.03
CA SER A 55 18.64 2.89 6.03
C SER A 55 17.28 2.19 6.12
N LEU A 56 17.24 1.02 6.78
CA LEU A 56 15.97 0.32 7.01
C LEU A 56 15.03 1.13 7.92
N ASP A 57 15.58 1.91 8.85
CA ASP A 57 14.83 2.85 9.69
C ASP A 57 14.22 4.00 8.88
N ASP A 58 14.91 4.47 7.84
CA ASP A 58 14.37 5.49 6.93
C ASP A 58 13.20 4.92 6.12
N VAL A 59 13.31 3.69 5.63
CA VAL A 59 12.21 3.00 4.91
C VAL A 59 10.99 2.84 5.79
N LEU A 60 11.16 2.39 7.04
CA LEU A 60 10.07 2.35 8.02
C LEU A 60 9.46 3.75 8.22
N SER A 61 10.30 4.78 8.32
CA SER A 61 9.85 6.16 8.54
C SER A 61 8.99 6.69 7.39
N VAL A 62 9.30 6.30 6.13
CA VAL A 62 8.46 6.63 4.97
C VAL A 62 7.09 5.96 5.11
N PHE A 63 7.04 4.65 5.35
CA PHE A 63 5.77 3.94 5.49
C PHE A 63 4.92 4.42 6.66
N LEU A 64 5.54 4.77 7.79
CA LEU A 64 4.82 5.36 8.93
C LEU A 64 4.25 6.74 8.61
N ARG A 65 4.95 7.56 7.80
CA ARG A 65 4.44 8.88 7.39
C ARG A 65 3.28 8.76 6.40
N GLU A 66 3.38 7.85 5.43
CA GLU A 66 2.28 7.54 4.51
C GLU A 66 1.05 7.03 5.29
N PHE A 67 1.27 6.11 6.23
CA PHE A 67 0.20 5.63 7.10
C PHE A 67 -0.42 6.75 7.95
N GLU A 68 0.40 7.63 8.54
CA GLU A 68 -0.10 8.73 9.37
C GLU A 68 -0.89 9.74 8.55
N GLY A 69 -0.48 10.05 7.32
CA GLY A 69 -1.23 10.92 6.41
C GLY A 69 -2.62 10.33 6.11
N ALA A 70 -2.66 9.09 5.62
CA ALA A 70 -3.92 8.39 5.37
C ALA A 70 -4.79 8.30 6.63
N TYR A 71 -4.19 8.09 7.81
CA TYR A 71 -4.93 8.08 9.08
C TYR A 71 -5.55 9.44 9.43
N GLN A 72 -4.81 10.54 9.22
CA GLN A 72 -5.31 11.90 9.48
C GLN A 72 -6.46 12.28 8.55
N ASP A 73 -6.39 11.83 7.30
CA ASP A 73 -7.44 12.08 6.30
C ASP A 73 -8.60 11.06 6.40
N ALA A 74 -8.48 10.05 7.27
CA ALA A 74 -9.42 8.94 7.42
C ALA A 74 -9.63 8.12 6.13
N GLU A 75 -8.53 7.86 5.41
CA GLU A 75 -8.47 7.23 4.11
C GLU A 75 -7.78 5.86 4.11
N LEU A 76 -7.66 5.26 2.92
CA LEU A 76 -6.99 3.99 2.70
C LEU A 76 -5.47 4.15 2.85
N PHE A 77 -4.86 3.25 3.63
CA PHE A 77 -3.43 2.98 3.53
C PHE A 77 -3.21 1.56 3.02
N GLN A 78 -2.64 1.44 1.82
CA GLN A 78 -2.30 0.16 1.20
C GLN A 78 -0.79 0.07 1.00
N LEU A 79 -0.19 -1.01 1.50
CA LEU A 79 1.24 -1.31 1.35
C LEU A 79 1.45 -2.56 0.51
N THR A 80 2.20 -2.44 -0.59
CA THR A 80 2.61 -3.55 -1.44
C THR A 80 3.88 -4.19 -0.88
N LEU A 81 3.85 -5.51 -0.68
CA LEU A 81 4.94 -6.26 -0.07
C LEU A 81 5.30 -7.49 -0.91
N HIS A 82 6.59 -7.73 -1.07
CA HIS A 82 7.11 -8.90 -1.78
C HIS A 82 7.79 -9.85 -0.79
N PRO A 83 7.39 -11.15 -0.71
CA PRO A 83 7.97 -12.10 0.25
C PRO A 83 9.49 -12.22 0.17
N HIS A 84 10.06 -12.08 -1.03
CA HIS A 84 11.49 -12.15 -1.29
C HIS A 84 12.22 -10.80 -1.13
N VAL A 85 11.53 -9.73 -0.72
CA VAL A 85 12.11 -8.39 -0.52
C VAL A 85 12.09 -8.00 0.95
N VAL A 86 10.90 -7.86 1.57
CA VAL A 86 10.77 -7.53 3.00
C VAL A 86 10.89 -8.74 3.92
N GLY A 87 10.68 -9.96 3.41
CA GLY A 87 10.56 -11.18 4.22
C GLY A 87 11.84 -11.66 4.92
N TYR A 88 13.00 -11.06 4.65
CA TYR A 88 14.25 -11.43 5.31
C TYR A 88 14.27 -11.01 6.79
N ARG A 89 14.99 -11.78 7.63
CA ARG A 89 15.14 -11.51 9.08
C ARG A 89 15.63 -10.08 9.40
N SER A 90 16.44 -9.49 8.53
CA SER A 90 16.95 -8.13 8.70
C SER A 90 15.90 -7.05 8.45
N ARG A 91 14.74 -7.36 7.86
CA ARG A 91 13.78 -6.38 7.34
C ARG A 91 12.33 -6.62 7.76
N ILE A 92 11.95 -7.87 8.06
CA ILE A 92 10.55 -8.23 8.39
C ILE A 92 10.00 -7.44 9.59
N TRP A 93 10.88 -7.01 10.49
CA TRP A 93 10.53 -6.16 11.63
C TRP A 93 9.90 -4.81 11.21
N ILE A 94 10.15 -4.31 9.99
CA ILE A 94 9.50 -3.10 9.46
C ILE A 94 7.98 -3.29 9.40
N VAL A 95 7.53 -4.46 8.90
CA VAL A 95 6.10 -4.79 8.81
C VAL A 95 5.50 -4.99 10.20
N GLU A 96 6.24 -5.66 11.09
CA GLU A 96 5.82 -5.83 12.49
C GLU A 96 5.59 -4.49 13.19
N GLU A 97 6.52 -3.55 13.02
CA GLU A 97 6.48 -2.23 13.64
C GLU A 97 5.36 -1.35 13.05
N LEU A 98 5.14 -1.39 11.74
CA LEU A 98 4.02 -0.70 11.09
C LEU A 98 2.67 -1.21 11.60
N ILE A 99 2.50 -2.55 11.68
CA ILE A 99 1.29 -3.16 12.24
C ILE A 99 1.11 -2.78 13.71
N ARG A 100 2.20 -2.74 14.49
CA ARG A 100 2.17 -2.32 15.90
C ARG A 100 1.68 -0.89 16.04
N CYS A 101 2.21 0.04 15.23
CA CYS A 101 1.81 1.44 15.22
C CYS A 101 0.34 1.62 14.79
N ALA A 102 -0.09 0.94 13.74
CA ALA A 102 -1.48 0.99 13.28
C ALA A 102 -2.46 0.45 14.34
N LYS A 103 -2.12 -0.67 15.01
CA LYS A 103 -2.93 -1.19 16.13
C LYS A 103 -2.98 -0.23 17.33
N ALA A 104 -1.92 0.53 17.58
CA ALA A 104 -1.86 1.48 18.69
C ALA A 104 -2.82 2.68 18.53
N LYS A 105 -3.27 2.98 17.30
CA LYS A 105 -4.32 3.97 17.06
C LYS A 105 -5.68 3.55 17.66
N GLY A 106 -5.94 2.24 17.70
CA GLY A 106 -7.10 1.64 18.37
C GLY A 106 -8.39 1.57 17.53
N ASP A 107 -8.47 2.34 16.45
CA ASP A 107 -9.64 2.45 15.56
C ASP A 107 -9.35 2.14 14.08
N VAL A 108 -8.12 1.72 13.75
CA VAL A 108 -7.74 1.30 12.39
C VAL A 108 -8.42 0.00 12.00
N TRP A 109 -9.04 -0.01 10.83
CA TRP A 109 -9.64 -1.20 10.25
C TRP A 109 -8.65 -1.94 9.35
N PHE A 110 -8.24 -3.14 9.75
CA PHE A 110 -7.46 -4.05 8.91
C PHE A 110 -8.43 -4.88 8.06
N ALA A 111 -8.32 -4.76 6.74
CA ALA A 111 -9.27 -5.32 5.78
C ALA A 111 -8.57 -6.03 4.62
N THR A 112 -9.30 -6.90 3.94
CA THR A 112 -8.91 -7.40 2.61
C THR A 112 -9.35 -6.41 1.52
N HIS A 113 -8.71 -6.45 0.35
CA HIS A 113 -9.14 -5.63 -0.80
C HIS A 113 -10.62 -5.84 -1.15
N HIS A 114 -11.12 -7.07 -1.07
CA HIS A 114 -12.53 -7.35 -1.31
C HIS A 114 -13.45 -6.58 -0.34
N GLN A 115 -13.12 -6.54 0.96
CA GLN A 115 -13.89 -5.78 1.95
C GLN A 115 -13.80 -4.28 1.73
N VAL A 116 -12.62 -3.78 1.32
CA VAL A 116 -12.44 -2.36 0.98
C VAL A 116 -13.32 -1.99 -0.20
N ALA A 117 -13.32 -2.79 -1.27
CA ALA A 117 -14.17 -2.57 -2.44
C ALA A 117 -15.67 -2.58 -2.09
N GLU A 118 -16.13 -3.54 -1.27
CA GLU A 118 -17.53 -3.59 -0.81
C GLU A 118 -17.95 -2.38 0.03
N ARG A 119 -17.00 -1.71 0.70
CA ARG A 119 -17.27 -0.49 1.48
C ARG A 119 -17.22 0.78 0.64
N ALA A 120 -16.46 0.76 -0.46
CA ALA A 120 -16.26 1.91 -1.34
C ALA A 120 -17.35 2.04 -2.43
N ALA A 121 -17.98 0.92 -2.81
CA ALA A 121 -19.18 0.88 -3.65
C ALA A 121 -20.42 1.44 -2.93
#